data_AF-A0A1S8L7I9-F1
#
_entry.id   AF-A0A1S8L7I9-F1
#
_cell.length_a   1.000
_cell.length_b   1.000
_cell.length_c   1.000
_cell.angle_alpha   90.00
_cell.angle_beta   90.00
_cell.angle_gamma   90.00
#
_symmetry.space_group_name_H-M   'P 1'
#
loop_
_entity.id
_entity.type
_entity.pdbx_description
1 polymer ?
#
loop_
_entity_poly.entity_id
_entity_poly.type
_entity_poly.pdbx_seq_one_letter_code
_entity_poly.pdbx_strand_id
1 'polypeptide(L)'
;MDGTKVEELLQYLKQNGKILIASIFYGMYSPKAVKRVEIPKPDGGIRLLGIPTVVDRTTQQAISQELTPIFEKTFSENSYGFRLKRDAKQAIKKA
;
A
#
# COMPACT_ATOMS: atom_id res chain seq x y z
N MET A 1 0.73 17.74 3.49
CA MET A 1 1.38 16.50 3.00
C MET A 1 2.47 16.88 2.05
N ASP A 2 3.53 16.08 1.97
CA ASP A 2 4.79 16.45 1.30
C ASP A 2 4.66 16.72 -0.20
N GLY A 3 3.56 16.31 -0.84
CA GLY A 3 3.23 16.72 -2.21
C GLY A 3 4.13 16.10 -3.27
N THR A 4 5.11 15.29 -2.86
CA THR A 4 6.05 14.58 -3.73
C THR A 4 5.28 13.69 -4.69
N LYS A 5 5.57 13.83 -5.98
CA LYS A 5 4.94 13.02 -7.02
C LYS A 5 5.71 11.73 -7.25
N VAL A 6 5.11 10.79 -8.00
CA VAL A 6 5.74 9.49 -8.27
C VAL A 6 7.02 9.66 -9.09
N GLU A 7 7.03 10.62 -10.01
CA GLU A 7 8.16 10.92 -10.89
C GLU A 7 9.40 11.41 -10.11
N GLU A 8 9.18 12.01 -8.93
CA GLU A 8 10.23 12.55 -8.06
C GLU A 8 10.80 11.50 -7.09
N LEU A 9 10.12 10.36 -6.94
CA LEU A 9 10.46 9.33 -5.94
C LEU A 9 11.89 8.83 -6.11
N LEU A 10 12.30 8.51 -7.34
CA LEU A 10 13.63 7.96 -7.59
C LEU A 10 14.72 8.94 -7.14
N GLN A 11 14.55 10.23 -7.44
CA GLN A 11 15.51 11.25 -7.05
C GLN A 11 15.53 11.43 -5.53
N TYR A 12 14.36 11.43 -4.89
CA TYR A 12 14.24 11.47 -3.43
C TYR A 12 14.97 10.29 -2.77
N LEU A 13 14.77 9.06 -3.27
CA LEU A 13 15.41 7.86 -2.72
C LEU A 13 16.93 7.86 -2.95
N LYS A 14 17.42 8.38 -4.08
CA LYS A 14 18.87 8.55 -4.28
C LYS A 14 19.50 9.47 -3.25
N GLN A 15 18.80 10.55 -2.88
CA GLN A 15 19.29 11.53 -1.92
C GLN A 15 19.12 11.07 -0.45
N ASN A 16 17.99 10.45 -0.12
CA ASN A 16 17.57 10.20 1.26
C ASN A 16 17.49 8.73 1.63
N GLY A 17 17.62 7.80 0.68
CA GLY A 17 17.31 6.38 0.87
C GLY A 17 18.12 5.71 1.98
N LYS A 18 19.41 6.03 2.12
CA LYS A 18 20.24 5.50 3.21
C LYS A 18 19.74 5.96 4.59
N ILE A 19 19.33 7.22 4.70
CA ILE A 19 18.79 7.79 5.94
C ILE A 19 17.42 7.15 6.25
N LEU A 20 16.57 7.02 5.23
CA LEU A 20 15.29 6.34 5.35
C LEU A 20 15.46 4.91 5.89
N ILE A 21 16.32 4.10 5.26
CA ILE A 21 16.61 2.72 5.71
C ILE A 21 17.14 2.71 7.14
N ALA A 22 18.11 3.56 7.48
CA ALA A 22 18.64 3.64 8.84
C ALA A 22 17.55 3.99 9.87
N SER A 23 16.72 4.99 9.57
CA SER A 23 15.61 5.38 10.47
C SER A 23 14.60 4.25 10.68
N ILE A 24 14.29 3.47 9.64
CA ILE A 24 13.40 2.31 9.76
C ILE A 24 14.07 1.26 10.65
N PHE A 25 15.34 0.94 10.39
CA PHE A 25 16.10 -0.07 11.12
C PHE A 25 16.21 0.23 12.62
N TYR A 26 16.42 1.49 12.98
CA TYR A 26 16.52 1.93 14.37
C TYR A 26 15.16 2.30 15.00
N GLY A 27 14.04 2.05 14.33
CA GLY A 27 12.70 2.33 14.85
C GLY A 27 12.35 3.82 14.98
N MET A 28 13.12 4.70 14.31
CA MET A 28 12.94 6.15 14.32
C MET A 28 12.06 6.66 13.17
N TYR A 29 11.70 5.80 12.22
CA TYR A 29 10.83 6.16 11.11
C TYR A 29 9.39 6.42 11.59
N SER A 30 8.88 7.62 11.34
CA SER A 30 7.48 7.99 11.58
C SER A 30 6.76 8.23 10.25
N PRO A 31 5.80 7.36 9.85
CA PRO A 31 5.02 7.56 8.65
C PRO A 31 4.22 8.86 8.68
N LYS A 32 3.99 9.47 7.52
CA LYS A 32 3.21 10.72 7.44
C LYS A 32 1.71 10.42 7.47
N ALA A 33 0.94 11.40 7.96
CA ALA A 33 -0.52 11.32 7.93
C ALA A 33 -1.06 11.23 6.48
N VAL A 34 -2.11 10.42 6.29
CA VAL A 34 -2.68 10.14 4.97
C VAL A 34 -3.55 11.27 4.39
N LYS A 35 -3.37 11.53 3.09
CA LYS A 35 -4.36 11.88 2.05
C LYS A 35 -5.85 11.74 2.28
N ARG A 36 -6.57 12.62 2.99
CA ARG A 36 -8.05 12.57 2.87
C ARG A 36 -8.49 13.16 1.52
N VAL A 37 -9.12 12.33 0.69
CA VAL A 37 -9.68 12.72 -0.60
C VAL A 37 -11.07 12.15 -0.73
N GLU A 38 -12.03 12.99 -1.06
CA GLU A 38 -13.41 12.60 -1.33
C GLU A 38 -13.56 12.26 -2.82
N ILE A 39 -14.14 11.11 -3.13
CA ILE A 39 -14.52 10.74 -4.49
C ILE A 39 -15.98 10.29 -4.54
N PRO A 40 -16.73 10.62 -5.60
CA PRO A 40 -18.11 10.16 -5.74
C PRO A 40 -18.14 8.64 -5.96
N LYS A 41 -19.16 7.97 -5.41
CA LYS A 41 -19.44 6.57 -5.75
C LYS A 41 -20.37 6.48 -6.97
N PRO A 42 -20.30 5.40 -7.78
CA PRO A 42 -21.18 5.22 -8.93
C PRO A 42 -22.68 5.16 -8.58
N ASP A 43 -23.01 4.64 -7.40
CA ASP A 43 -24.37 4.44 -6.87
C ASP A 43 -24.86 5.61 -5.99
N GLY A 44 -24.09 6.70 -5.92
CA GLY A 44 -24.40 7.87 -5.10
C GLY A 44 -23.64 7.89 -3.75
N GLY A 45 -23.53 9.09 -3.19
CA GLY A 45 -22.74 9.35 -1.99
C GLY A 45 -21.24 9.47 -2.23
N ILE A 46 -20.48 9.57 -1.13
CA ILE A 46 -19.06 9.89 -1.12
C ILE A 46 -18.25 8.71 -0.56
N ARG A 47 -17.09 8.44 -1.17
CA ARG A 47 -16.05 7.55 -0.64
C ARG A 47 -14.85 8.39 -0.22
N LEU A 48 -14.47 8.26 1.05
CA LEU A 48 -13.25 8.87 1.58
C LEU A 48 -12.06 7.94 1.34
N LEU A 49 -11.09 8.41 0.57
CA LEU A 49 -9.80 7.74 0.41
C LEU A 49 -8.80 8.25 1.46
N GLY A 50 -7.88 7.37 1.85
CA GLY A 50 -6.68 7.71 2.61
C GLY A 50 -5.46 7.42 1.75
N ILE A 51 -4.85 8.46 1.18
CA ILE A 51 -3.70 8.33 0.27
C ILE A 51 -2.39 8.58 1.03
N PRO A 52 -1.55 7.55 1.30
CA PRO A 52 -0.24 7.77 1.90
C PRO A 52 0.69 8.52 0.96
N THR A 53 1.78 9.08 1.49
CA THR A 53 2.83 9.69 0.65
C THR A 53 3.49 8.65 -0.24
N VAL A 54 4.17 9.06 -1.31
CA VAL A 54 4.80 8.12 -2.23
C VAL A 54 5.87 7.27 -1.52
N VAL A 55 6.61 7.89 -0.59
CA VAL A 55 7.60 7.20 0.24
C VAL A 55 6.93 6.17 1.14
N ASP A 56 5.85 6.54 1.84
CA ASP A 56 5.10 5.61 2.70
C ASP A 56 4.52 4.44 1.89
N ARG A 57 3.97 4.69 0.70
CA ARG A 57 3.46 3.61 -0.18
C ARG A 57 4.58 2.66 -0.61
N THR A 58 5.77 3.19 -0.88
CA THR A 58 6.93 2.38 -1.26
C THR A 58 7.38 1.51 -0.08
N THR A 59 7.48 2.08 1.12
CA THR A 59 7.81 1.34 2.34
C THR A 59 6.77 0.25 2.65
N GLN A 60 5.48 0.57 2.55
CA GLN A 60 4.38 -0.39 2.73
C GLN A 60 4.44 -1.52 1.69
N GLN A 61 4.76 -1.20 0.44
CA GLN A 61 4.88 -2.21 -0.62
C GLN A 61 6.06 -3.16 -0.40
N ALA A 62 7.20 -2.64 0.07
CA ALA A 62 8.36 -3.46 0.44
C ALA A 62 8.01 -4.44 1.57
N ILE A 63 7.32 -3.96 2.62
CA ILE A 63 6.82 -4.83 3.69
C ILE A 63 5.86 -5.89 3.15
N SER A 64 4.91 -5.49 2.29
CA SER A 64 3.94 -6.42 1.71
C SER A 64 4.60 -7.51 0.87
N GLN A 65 5.66 -7.19 0.10
CA GLN A 65 6.36 -8.17 -0.74
C GLN A 65 6.95 -9.32 0.08
N GLU A 66 7.47 -9.02 1.27
CA GLU A 66 8.01 -10.04 2.18
C GLU A 66 6.91 -10.79 2.95
N LEU A 67 5.86 -10.09 3.38
CA LEU A 67 4.79 -10.70 4.18
C LEU A 67 3.81 -11.55 3.34
N THR A 68 3.52 -11.17 2.10
CA THR A 68 2.60 -11.90 1.22
C THR A 68 2.92 -13.39 1.09
N PRO A 69 4.14 -13.84 0.73
CA PRO A 69 4.45 -15.27 0.61
C PRO A 69 4.37 -16.04 1.94
N ILE A 70 4.48 -15.36 3.08
CA ILE A 70 4.31 -15.96 4.41
C ILE A 70 2.83 -16.23 4.66
N PHE A 71 1.98 -15.21 4.51
CA PHE A 71 0.55 -15.32 4.81
C PHE A 71 -0.25 -16.09 3.76
N GLU A 72 0.16 -16.07 2.49
CA GLU A 72 -0.50 -16.82 1.41
C GLU A 72 -0.65 -18.31 1.73
N LYS A 73 0.30 -18.89 2.47
CA LYS A 73 0.27 -20.30 2.89
C LYS A 73 -0.82 -20.62 3.92
N THR A 74 -1.33 -19.59 4.60
CA THR A 74 -2.31 -19.73 5.70
C THR A 74 -3.71 -19.27 5.33
N PHE A 75 -3.86 -18.56 4.20
CA PHE A 75 -5.16 -18.06 3.79
C PHE A 75 -6.08 -19.18 3.32
N SER A 76 -7.36 -19.07 3.70
CA SER A 76 -8.42 -19.97 3.25
C SER A 76 -8.48 -20.07 1.73
N GLU A 77 -8.81 -21.26 1.23
CA GLU A 77 -9.09 -21.49 -0.19
C GLU A 77 -10.32 -20.73 -0.70
N ASN A 78 -11.18 -20.25 0.21
CA ASN A 78 -12.33 -19.42 -0.10
C ASN A 78 -12.07 -17.92 0.11
N SER A 79 -10.81 -17.52 0.36
CA SER A 79 -10.39 -16.11 0.40
C SER A 79 -9.87 -15.66 -0.96
N TYR A 80 -10.47 -14.62 -1.56
CA TYR A 80 -10.17 -14.15 -2.92
C TYR A 80 -9.73 -12.68 -3.01
N GLY A 81 -10.07 -11.86 -2.03
CA GLY A 81 -9.81 -10.42 -2.06
C GLY A 81 -8.31 -10.11 -1.97
N PHE A 82 -7.80 -9.27 -2.88
CA PHE A 82 -6.43 -8.73 -2.86
C PHE A 82 -5.31 -9.77 -2.82
N ARG A 83 -5.57 -10.99 -3.33
CA ARG A 83 -4.59 -12.09 -3.37
C ARG A 83 -4.03 -12.32 -4.77
N LEU A 84 -2.78 -12.75 -4.83
CA LEU A 84 -2.13 -13.06 -6.10
C LEU A 84 -2.87 -14.19 -6.83
N LYS A 85 -3.14 -14.00 -8.13
CA LYS A 85 -3.85 -14.96 -9.01
C LYS A 85 -5.27 -15.34 -8.53
N ARG A 86 -5.88 -14.54 -7.65
CA ARG A 86 -7.27 -14.68 -7.25
C ARG A 86 -8.10 -13.47 -7.64
N ASP A 87 -9.36 -13.67 -7.98
CA ASP A 87 -10.25 -12.58 -8.38
C ASP A 87 -11.70 -12.75 -7.87
N ALA A 88 -12.48 -11.69 -7.99
CA ALA A 88 -13.87 -11.66 -7.55
C ALA A 88 -14.78 -12.63 -8.33
N LYS A 89 -14.48 -12.93 -9.60
CA LYS A 89 -15.30 -13.83 -10.42
C LYS A 89 -15.11 -15.28 -9.99
N GLN A 90 -13.91 -15.68 -9.60
CA GLN A 90 -13.64 -16.99 -9.00
C GLN A 90 -14.45 -17.20 -7.72
N ALA A 91 -14.60 -16.15 -6.89
CA ALA A 91 -15.42 -16.21 -5.69
C ALA A 91 -16.90 -16.52 -6.02
N ILE A 92 -17.46 -15.85 -7.03
CA ILE A 92 -18.85 -16.06 -7.47
C ILE A 92 -19.05 -17.47 -8.04
N LYS A 93 -18.09 -17.99 -8.82
CA LYS A 93 -18.21 -19.32 -9.44
C LYS A 93 -18.22 -20.48 -8.46
N LYS A 94 -17.66 -20.29 -7.26
CA LYS A 94 -17.56 -21.32 -6.22
C LYS A 94 -18.68 -21.22 -5.18
N ALA A 95 -19.54 -20.19 -5.27
CA ALA A 95 -20.65 -19.94 -4.37
C ALA A 95 -21.86 -20.83 -4.66
#